data_AF-A0A1E2V6T9-F1
#
_entry.id   AF-A0A1E2V6T9-F1
#
_cell.length_a   1.000
_cell.length_b   1.000
_cell.length_c   1.000
_cell.angle_alpha   90.00
_cell.angle_beta   90.00
_cell.angle_gamma   90.00
#
_symmetry.space_group_name_H-M   'P 1'
#
loop_
_entity.id
_entity.type
_entity.pdbx_description
1 polymer ?
#
loop_
_entity_poly.entity_id
_entity_poly.type
_entity_poly.pdbx_seq_one_letter_code
_entity_poly.pdbx_strand_id
1 'polypeptide(L)'
;MTELALEIGRWPVLPSVAVLNRAISEIQQQGSEWPPSIPQLAVALRPRFSDFGMPEPEQAWREVITDAGRGESRHWSHPAVKEAGRLTGWFDLTQATSQTQLKGVKARFLKHYDVLGVRVMTLGQAEGQGLLSPASFSQDPSDDREQQRLALTQQQVQQRCQAQGLPMRMSAEEAFAHWEQLVALPPARTASAVNRIE
;
A
#
# COMPACT_ATOMS: atom_id res chain seq x y z
N MET A 1 -28.27 18.74 -10.83
CA MET A 1 -28.62 17.87 -9.69
C MET A 1 -27.98 16.48 -9.79
N THR A 2 -27.92 15.84 -10.96
CA THR A 2 -27.38 14.48 -11.15
C THR A 2 -25.86 14.37 -11.00
N GLU A 3 -25.10 15.37 -11.41
CA GLU A 3 -23.62 15.31 -11.43
C GLU A 3 -23.00 15.33 -10.03
N LEU A 4 -23.47 16.20 -9.13
CA LEU A 4 -23.05 16.22 -7.72
C LEU A 4 -23.41 14.92 -7.01
N ALA A 5 -24.58 14.34 -7.30
CA ALA A 5 -25.00 13.07 -6.70
C ALA A 5 -24.13 11.90 -7.17
N LEU A 6 -23.69 11.90 -8.43
CA LEU A 6 -22.71 10.94 -8.96
C LEU A 6 -21.35 11.13 -8.31
N GLU A 7 -20.90 12.37 -8.14
CA GLU A 7 -19.61 12.69 -7.50
C GLU A 7 -19.59 12.26 -6.02
N ILE A 8 -20.65 12.59 -5.28
CA ILE A 8 -20.85 12.22 -3.86
C ILE A 8 -21.02 10.70 -3.71
N GLY A 9 -21.68 10.04 -4.67
CA GLY A 9 -21.84 8.57 -4.67
C GLY A 9 -20.54 7.79 -4.80
N ARG A 10 -19.45 8.43 -5.26
CA ARG A 10 -18.10 7.84 -5.31
C ARG A 10 -17.37 7.94 -3.97
N TRP A 11 -17.93 8.66 -3.00
CA TRP A 11 -17.25 8.91 -1.74
C TRP A 11 -17.53 7.76 -0.77
N PRO A 12 -16.49 7.16 -0.17
CA PRO A 12 -16.68 6.07 0.78
C PRO A 12 -17.44 6.53 2.05
N VAL A 13 -17.42 7.83 2.35
CA VAL A 13 -18.10 8.44 3.49
C VAL A 13 -18.68 9.80 3.06
N LEU A 14 -19.93 10.08 3.43
CA LEU A 14 -20.56 11.37 3.17
C LEU A 14 -19.92 12.45 4.07
N PRO A 15 -19.73 13.69 3.56
CA PRO A 15 -19.21 14.77 4.37
C PRO A 15 -20.19 15.10 5.50
N SER A 16 -19.66 15.38 6.69
CA SER A 16 -20.50 15.80 7.81
C SER A 16 -21.13 17.17 7.53
N VAL A 17 -22.24 17.48 8.21
CA VAL A 17 -22.90 18.79 8.10
C VAL A 17 -21.95 19.94 8.47
N ALA A 18 -21.02 19.70 9.40
CA ALA A 18 -19.99 20.69 9.77
C ALA A 18 -19.04 20.98 8.60
N VAL A 19 -18.59 19.94 7.88
CA VAL A 19 -17.73 20.09 6.69
C VAL A 19 -18.47 20.83 5.59
N LEU A 20 -19.75 20.51 5.37
CA LEU A 20 -20.57 21.20 4.37
C LEU A 20 -20.76 22.68 4.70
N ASN A 21 -21.09 23.01 5.95
CA ASN A 21 -21.27 24.40 6.38
C ASN A 21 -19.97 25.20 6.27
N ARG A 22 -18.83 24.59 6.62
CA ARG A 22 -17.51 25.19 6.41
C ARG A 22 -17.27 25.47 4.93
N ALA A 23 -17.45 24.46 4.07
CA ALA A 23 -17.25 24.59 2.63
C ALA A 23 -18.09 25.72 2.02
N ILE A 24 -19.37 25.80 2.39
CA ILE A 24 -20.28 26.89 1.96
C ILE A 24 -19.77 28.24 2.44
N SER A 25 -19.38 28.35 3.72
CA SER A 25 -18.86 29.59 4.30
C SER A 25 -17.59 30.08 3.61
N GLU A 26 -16.66 29.17 3.30
CA GLU A 26 -15.41 29.47 2.61
C GLU A 26 -15.67 29.97 1.18
N ILE A 27 -16.58 29.33 0.44
CA ILE A 27 -16.89 29.74 -0.93
C ILE A 27 -17.57 31.13 -0.94
N GLN A 28 -18.43 31.41 0.03
CA GLN A 28 -19.03 32.74 0.19
C GLN A 28 -17.98 33.82 0.48
N GLN A 29 -17.01 33.53 1.36
CA GLN A 29 -15.92 34.47 1.67
C GLN A 29 -14.99 34.73 0.49
N GLN A 30 -14.85 33.77 -0.43
CA GLN A 30 -14.08 33.93 -1.66
C GLN A 30 -14.79 34.80 -2.71
N GLY A 31 -16.00 35.30 -2.44
CA GLY A 31 -16.74 36.18 -3.35
C GLY A 31 -17.16 35.51 -4.65
N SER A 32 -17.28 34.18 -4.65
CA SER A 32 -17.65 33.40 -5.83
C SER A 32 -19.15 33.54 -6.15
N GLU A 33 -19.50 33.29 -7.41
CA GLU A 33 -20.89 33.32 -7.88
C GLU A 33 -21.75 32.31 -7.13
N TRP A 34 -22.94 32.74 -6.70
CA TRP A 34 -23.87 31.90 -5.93
C TRP A 34 -25.08 31.51 -6.79
N PRO A 35 -25.43 30.21 -6.88
CA PRO A 35 -24.84 29.07 -6.17
C PRO A 35 -23.47 28.64 -6.74
N PRO A 36 -22.60 28.04 -5.90
CA PRO A 36 -21.27 27.62 -6.34
C PRO A 36 -21.36 26.54 -7.42
N SER A 37 -20.38 26.54 -8.32
CA SER A 37 -20.25 25.46 -9.30
C SER A 37 -19.98 24.11 -8.61
N ILE A 38 -20.45 23.02 -9.22
CA ILE A 38 -20.23 21.66 -8.69
C ILE A 38 -18.75 21.35 -8.48
N PRO A 39 -17.81 21.69 -9.40
CA PRO A 39 -16.38 21.46 -9.17
C PRO A 39 -15.84 22.25 -7.98
N GLN A 40 -16.28 23.50 -7.81
CA GLN A 40 -15.86 24.34 -6.69
C GLN A 40 -16.33 23.77 -5.36
N LEU A 41 -17.58 23.32 -5.30
CA LEU A 41 -18.13 22.67 -4.11
C LEU A 41 -17.41 21.35 -3.82
N ALA A 42 -17.11 20.53 -4.84
CA ALA A 42 -16.38 19.28 -4.68
C ALA A 42 -14.97 19.49 -4.11
N VAL A 43 -14.27 20.55 -4.53
CA VAL A 43 -12.96 20.93 -3.98
C VAL A 43 -13.09 21.37 -2.52
N ALA A 44 -14.09 22.19 -2.21
CA ALA A 44 -14.30 22.70 -0.84
C ALA A 44 -14.73 21.60 0.15
N LEU A 45 -15.42 20.56 -0.33
CA LEU A 45 -15.85 19.41 0.46
C LEU A 45 -14.75 18.35 0.66
N ARG A 46 -13.57 18.51 0.06
CA ARG A 46 -12.47 17.55 0.28
C ARG A 46 -12.13 17.48 1.77
N PRO A 47 -12.00 16.26 2.34
CA PRO A 47 -11.67 16.09 3.74
C PRO A 47 -10.28 16.68 4.03
N ARG A 48 -10.17 17.44 5.11
CA ARG A 48 -8.91 18.00 5.62
C ARG A 48 -8.55 17.33 6.94
N PHE A 49 -7.27 17.36 7.31
CA PHE A 49 -6.80 16.86 8.61
C PHE A 49 -7.55 17.52 9.78
N SER A 50 -7.74 18.84 9.70
CA SER A 50 -8.48 19.62 10.70
C SER A 50 -9.93 19.17 10.93
N ASP A 51 -10.60 18.59 9.92
CA ASP A 51 -11.97 18.06 10.08
C ASP A 51 -12.06 16.88 11.05
N PHE A 52 -10.94 16.21 11.27
CA PHE A 52 -10.81 15.04 12.13
C PHE A 52 -10.02 15.36 13.40
N GLY A 53 -9.84 16.66 13.72
CA GLY A 53 -9.04 17.09 14.87
C GLY A 53 -7.55 16.80 14.73
N MET A 54 -7.09 16.48 13.51
CA MET A 54 -5.69 16.21 13.22
C MET A 54 -4.96 17.53 12.90
N PRO A 55 -3.73 17.72 13.40
CA PRO A 55 -2.92 18.86 12.99
C PRO A 55 -2.50 18.75 11.52
N GLU A 56 -2.26 19.89 10.88
CA GLU A 56 -1.70 19.91 9.53
C GLU A 56 -0.28 19.29 9.51
N PRO A 57 0.17 18.69 8.39
CA PRO A 57 1.41 17.90 8.34
C PRO A 57 2.67 18.64 8.85
N GLU A 58 2.82 19.92 8.52
CA GLU A 58 3.92 20.76 9.00
C GLU A 58 3.86 21.03 10.50
N GLN A 59 2.65 21.12 11.07
CA GLN A 59 2.45 21.29 12.51
C GLN A 59 2.81 19.99 13.24
N ALA A 60 2.31 18.86 12.74
CA ALA A 60 2.63 17.52 13.22
C ALA A 60 4.15 17.26 13.20
N TRP A 61 4.82 17.63 12.11
CA TRP A 61 6.27 17.50 12.00
C TRP A 61 7.01 18.33 13.05
N ARG A 62 6.60 19.58 13.27
CA ARG A 62 7.23 20.47 14.27
C ARG A 62 7.08 19.93 15.69
N GLU A 63 5.90 19.41 16.02
CA GLU A 63 5.66 18.78 17.32
C GLU A 63 6.58 17.57 17.51
N VAL A 64 6.60 16.67 16.53
CA VAL A 64 7.40 15.43 16.60
C VAL A 64 8.88 15.70 16.71
N ILE A 65 9.44 16.60 15.90
CA ILE A 65 10.88 16.87 15.96
C ILE A 65 11.29 17.57 17.27
N THR A 66 10.39 18.35 17.88
CA THR A 66 10.66 19.06 19.15
C THR A 66 10.59 18.10 20.34
N ASP A 67 9.61 17.20 20.33
CA ASP A 67 9.30 16.31 21.48
C ASP A 67 9.77 14.85 21.28
N ALA A 68 10.47 14.53 20.19
CA ALA A 68 10.91 13.16 19.85
C ALA A 68 11.65 12.45 21.00
N GLY A 69 12.44 13.19 21.79
CA GLY A 69 13.18 12.64 22.94
C GLY A 69 12.29 12.13 24.08
N ARG A 70 11.01 12.52 24.10
CA ARG A 70 10.01 12.08 25.09
C ARG A 70 9.12 10.95 24.56
N GLY A 71 9.19 10.64 23.26
CA GLY A 71 8.52 9.51 22.61
C GLY A 71 7.13 9.17 23.19
N GLU A 72 7.03 7.99 23.80
CA GLU A 72 5.77 7.45 24.35
C GLU A 72 5.22 8.21 25.57
N SER A 73 6.07 8.90 26.35
CA SER A 73 5.65 9.57 27.60
C SER A 73 5.08 10.97 27.40
N ARG A 74 5.05 11.47 26.16
CA ARG A 74 4.51 12.79 25.80
C ARG A 74 2.99 12.70 25.57
N HIS A 75 2.27 13.74 26.00
CA HIS A 75 0.91 13.99 25.55
C HIS A 75 0.95 14.62 24.15
N TRP A 76 0.65 13.83 23.12
CA TRP A 76 0.64 14.25 21.72
C TRP A 76 -0.68 14.95 21.36
N SER A 77 -0.64 15.90 20.43
CA SER A 77 -1.82 16.63 19.96
C SER A 77 -2.87 15.72 19.34
N HIS A 78 -2.45 14.66 18.66
CA HIS A 78 -3.33 13.65 18.08
C HIS A 78 -2.65 12.27 18.08
N PRO A 79 -3.37 11.16 18.30
CA PRO A 79 -2.78 9.82 18.31
C PRO A 79 -2.06 9.44 17.00
N ALA A 80 -2.53 9.96 15.86
CA ALA A 80 -1.86 9.77 14.57
C ALA A 80 -0.45 10.37 14.51
N VAL A 81 -0.20 11.48 15.23
CA VAL A 81 1.13 12.11 15.31
C VAL A 81 2.08 11.20 16.09
N LYS A 82 1.61 10.69 17.22
CA LYS A 82 2.33 9.70 18.03
C LYS A 82 2.69 8.47 17.21
N GLU A 83 1.71 7.88 16.54
CA GLU A 83 1.90 6.66 15.77
C GLU A 83 2.81 6.87 14.55
N ALA A 84 2.69 8.00 13.85
CA ALA A 84 3.60 8.36 12.76
C ALA A 84 5.05 8.50 13.25
N GLY A 85 5.24 9.11 14.42
CA GLY A 85 6.56 9.22 15.06
C GLY A 85 7.12 7.85 15.47
N ARG A 86 6.29 6.98 16.04
CA ARG A 86 6.65 5.60 16.38
C ARG A 86 7.08 4.79 15.16
N LEU A 87 6.33 4.87 14.05
CA LEU A 87 6.65 4.21 12.78
C LEU A 87 7.92 4.75 12.12
N THR A 88 8.17 6.05 12.27
CA THR A 88 9.40 6.69 11.76
C THR A 88 10.62 6.33 12.60
N GLY A 89 10.41 6.05 13.89
CA GLY A 89 11.44 5.69 14.85
C GLY A 89 11.89 6.90 15.67
N TRP A 90 11.67 6.84 16.99
CA TRP A 90 12.08 7.90 17.92
C TRP A 90 13.59 8.15 17.92
N PHE A 91 14.39 7.11 17.74
CA PHE A 91 15.84 7.22 17.62
C PHE A 91 16.26 8.03 16.39
N ASP A 92 15.73 7.70 15.21
CA ASP A 92 16.01 8.43 13.98
C ASP A 92 15.61 9.90 14.07
N LEU A 93 14.46 10.18 14.70
CA LEU A 93 13.96 11.54 14.91
C LEU A 93 14.85 12.36 15.84
N THR A 94 15.40 11.74 16.89
CA THR A 94 16.28 12.42 17.85
C THR A 94 17.71 12.61 17.36
N GLN A 95 18.21 11.68 16.54
CA GLN A 95 19.60 11.69 16.06
C GLN A 95 19.79 12.51 14.78
N ALA A 96 18.70 12.89 14.09
CA ALA A 96 18.77 13.69 12.87
C ALA A 96 19.26 15.12 13.15
N THR A 97 20.57 15.33 12.98
CA THR A 97 21.24 16.63 13.24
C THR A 97 21.65 17.32 11.94
N SER A 98 22.02 16.56 10.91
CA SER A 98 22.33 17.11 9.58
C SER A 98 21.06 17.48 8.81
N GLN A 99 21.13 18.56 8.02
CA GLN A 99 20.01 19.00 7.18
C GLN A 99 19.55 17.90 6.20
N THR A 100 20.47 17.08 5.68
CA THR A 100 20.13 15.96 4.78
C THR A 100 19.38 14.86 5.52
N GLN A 101 19.81 14.53 6.74
CA GLN A 101 19.13 13.54 7.58
C GLN A 101 17.73 14.02 7.97
N LEU A 102 17.60 15.29 8.38
CA LEU A 102 16.31 15.89 8.72
C LEU A 102 15.33 15.83 7.54
N LYS A 103 15.78 16.12 6.31
CA LYS A 103 14.94 15.99 5.10
C LYS A 103 14.47 14.54 4.90
N GLY A 104 15.38 13.57 5.03
CA GLY A 104 15.05 12.15 4.86
C GLY A 104 14.07 11.64 5.91
N VAL A 105 14.31 11.97 7.18
CA VAL A 105 13.42 11.59 8.29
C VAL A 105 12.07 12.29 8.17
N LYS A 106 12.04 13.59 7.80
CA LYS A 106 10.80 14.33 7.54
C LYS A 106 9.98 13.66 6.44
N ALA A 107 10.59 13.27 5.33
CA ALA A 107 9.88 12.62 4.24
C ALA A 107 9.25 11.28 4.67
N ARG A 108 9.98 10.47 5.46
CA ARG A 108 9.43 9.23 6.04
C ARG A 108 8.27 9.50 6.98
N PHE A 109 8.43 10.48 7.87
CA PHE A 109 7.38 10.89 8.81
C PHE A 109 6.11 11.32 8.10
N LEU A 110 6.22 12.22 7.12
CA LEU A 110 5.06 12.73 6.38
C LEU A 110 4.34 11.61 5.64
N LYS A 111 5.07 10.67 5.03
CA LYS A 111 4.48 9.49 4.39
C LYS A 111 3.67 8.65 5.38
N HIS A 112 4.21 8.37 6.57
CA HIS A 112 3.48 7.64 7.61
C HIS A 112 2.26 8.42 8.11
N TYR A 113 2.41 9.73 8.31
CA TYR A 113 1.34 10.60 8.79
C TYR A 113 0.18 10.71 7.79
N ASP A 114 0.46 10.84 6.50
CA ASP A 114 -0.56 10.88 5.44
C ASP A 114 -1.36 9.58 5.37
N VAL A 115 -0.70 8.42 5.45
CA VAL A 115 -1.38 7.12 5.46
C VAL A 115 -2.29 6.99 6.68
N LEU A 116 -1.81 7.42 7.85
CA LEU A 116 -2.62 7.44 9.08
C LEU A 116 -3.77 8.45 8.97
N GLY A 117 -3.57 9.58 8.30
CA GLY A 117 -4.61 10.55 7.98
C GLY A 117 -5.74 9.93 7.18
N VAL A 118 -5.41 9.34 6.02
CA VAL A 118 -6.39 8.63 5.18
C VAL A 118 -7.11 7.55 5.98
N ARG A 119 -6.39 6.84 6.86
CA ARG A 119 -6.96 5.81 7.73
C ARG A 119 -7.95 6.37 8.75
N VAL A 120 -7.61 7.46 9.44
CA VAL A 120 -8.52 8.15 10.37
C VAL A 120 -9.76 8.65 9.65
N MET A 121 -9.57 9.22 8.45
CA MET A 121 -10.67 9.73 7.63
C MET A 121 -11.62 8.63 7.14
N THR A 122 -11.10 7.43 6.88
CA THR A 122 -11.89 6.32 6.33
C THR A 122 -12.49 5.42 7.42
N LEU A 123 -11.73 5.14 8.47
CA LEU A 123 -12.06 4.15 9.50
C LEU A 123 -12.39 4.76 10.87
N GLY A 124 -12.17 6.07 11.06
CA GLY A 124 -12.41 6.75 12.34
C GLY A 124 -11.45 6.35 13.46
N GLN A 125 -10.35 5.63 13.16
CA GLN A 125 -9.42 5.10 14.15
C GLN A 125 -7.97 5.45 13.77
N ALA A 126 -7.29 6.20 14.65
CA ALA A 126 -5.87 6.49 14.53
C ALA A 126 -5.01 5.37 15.12
N GLU A 127 -5.50 4.69 16.16
CA GLU A 127 -4.80 3.62 16.85
C GLU A 127 -4.98 2.32 16.08
N GLY A 128 -3.88 1.72 15.63
CA GLY A 128 -3.88 0.39 15.03
C GLY A 128 -2.81 -0.46 15.66
N GLN A 129 -3.16 -1.12 16.75
CA GLN A 129 -2.51 -2.38 17.10
C GLN A 129 -2.72 -3.33 15.91
N GLY A 130 -1.68 -3.54 15.10
CA GLY A 130 -1.55 -4.76 14.29
C GLY A 130 -1.56 -4.69 12.76
N LEU A 131 -1.57 -3.52 12.09
CA LEU A 131 -1.64 -3.51 10.61
C LEU A 131 -0.55 -2.72 9.88
N LEU A 132 0.24 -1.91 10.57
CA LEU A 132 1.40 -1.23 10.00
C LEU A 132 2.66 -1.75 10.70
N SER A 133 3.02 -3.00 10.42
CA SER A 133 4.38 -3.44 10.69
C SER A 133 5.28 -2.74 9.66
N PRO A 134 6.41 -2.12 10.05
CA PRO A 134 7.31 -1.44 9.11
C PRO A 134 7.83 -2.35 7.98
N ALA A 135 7.70 -3.68 8.12
CA ALA A 135 7.94 -4.65 7.07
C ALA A 135 7.03 -4.44 5.83
N SER A 136 5.79 -3.97 6.00
CA SER A 136 4.81 -3.84 4.92
C SER A 136 5.04 -2.65 3.99
N PHE A 137 5.91 -1.70 4.35
CA PHE A 137 6.19 -0.51 3.54
C PHE A 137 7.49 -0.59 2.73
N SER A 138 8.35 -1.56 3.03
CA SER A 138 9.62 -1.77 2.31
C SER A 138 9.51 -2.75 1.15
N GLN A 139 8.37 -3.45 1.00
CA GLN A 139 8.11 -4.30 -0.15
C GLN A 139 7.29 -3.52 -1.16
N ASP A 140 7.84 -3.34 -2.36
CA ASP A 140 7.06 -2.90 -3.50
C ASP A 140 5.97 -3.97 -3.75
N PRO A 141 4.67 -3.63 -3.69
CA PRO A 141 3.61 -4.62 -3.86
C PRO A 141 3.61 -5.28 -5.25
N SER A 142 4.40 -4.77 -6.21
CA SER A 142 4.68 -5.45 -7.47
C SER A 142 5.64 -6.63 -7.33
N ASP A 143 6.66 -6.53 -6.46
CA ASP A 143 7.66 -7.58 -6.20
C ASP A 143 7.02 -8.78 -5.48
N ASP A 144 6.14 -8.52 -4.50
CA ASP A 144 5.39 -9.59 -3.82
C ASP A 144 4.49 -10.38 -4.79
N ARG A 145 3.86 -9.70 -5.75
CA ARG A 145 3.01 -10.34 -6.78
C ARG A 145 3.84 -11.18 -7.75
N GLU A 146 5.01 -10.71 -8.14
CA GLU A 146 5.93 -11.45 -9.01
C GLU A 146 6.50 -12.69 -8.29
N GLN A 147 6.95 -12.53 -7.05
CA GLN A 147 7.44 -13.62 -6.21
C GLN A 147 6.36 -14.70 -5.99
N GLN A 148 5.12 -14.28 -5.76
CA GLN A 148 4.01 -15.23 -5.57
C GLN A 148 3.64 -15.96 -6.86
N ARG A 149 3.74 -15.30 -8.03
CA ARG A 149 3.59 -15.96 -9.34
C ARG A 149 4.72 -16.95 -9.62
N LEU A 150 5.95 -16.60 -9.28
CA LEU A 150 7.12 -17.49 -9.42
C LEU A 150 7.02 -18.71 -8.50
N ALA A 151 6.54 -18.54 -7.27
CA ALA A 151 6.32 -19.63 -6.33
C ALA A 151 5.24 -20.61 -6.82
N LEU A 152 4.10 -20.10 -7.30
CA LEU A 152 3.05 -20.92 -7.90
C LEU A 152 3.55 -21.65 -9.15
N THR A 153 4.33 -20.97 -9.99
CA THR A 153 4.93 -21.57 -11.18
C THR A 153 5.92 -22.67 -10.81
N GLN A 154 6.80 -22.45 -9.83
CA GLN A 154 7.73 -23.47 -9.34
C GLN A 154 7.00 -24.67 -8.74
N GLN A 155 5.96 -24.44 -7.94
CA GLN A 155 5.18 -25.52 -7.35
C GLN A 155 4.49 -26.38 -8.41
N GLN A 156 3.94 -25.75 -9.46
CA GLN A 156 3.36 -26.48 -10.59
C GLN A 156 4.41 -27.28 -11.36
N VAL A 157 5.59 -26.71 -11.62
CA VAL A 157 6.70 -27.42 -12.26
C VAL A 157 7.10 -28.63 -11.40
N GLN A 158 7.19 -28.45 -10.08
CA GLN A 158 7.58 -29.51 -9.16
C GLN A 158 6.56 -30.64 -9.07
N GLN A 159 5.26 -30.33 -9.07
CA GLN A 159 4.20 -31.33 -9.12
C GLN A 159 4.20 -32.09 -10.46
N ARG A 160 4.45 -31.40 -11.58
CA ARG A 160 4.56 -32.05 -12.90
C ARG A 160 5.77 -32.98 -12.97
N CYS A 161 6.92 -32.57 -12.41
CA CYS A 161 8.11 -33.44 -12.33
C CYS A 161 7.84 -34.69 -11.49
N GLN A 162 7.20 -34.53 -10.32
CA GLN A 162 6.84 -35.66 -9.45
C GLN A 162 5.85 -36.63 -10.12
N ALA A 163 4.81 -36.09 -10.79
CA ALA A 163 3.81 -36.91 -11.48
C ALA A 163 4.39 -37.67 -12.69
N GLN A 164 5.43 -37.14 -13.31
CA GLN A 164 6.14 -37.77 -14.43
C GLN A 164 7.32 -38.65 -13.97
N GLY A 165 7.52 -38.81 -12.65
CA GLY A 165 8.62 -39.60 -12.10
C GLY A 165 10.02 -39.01 -12.37
N LEU A 166 10.11 -37.73 -12.71
CA LEU A 166 11.37 -37.04 -13.02
C LEU A 166 12.10 -36.67 -11.72
N PRO A 167 13.39 -37.03 -11.57
CA PRO A 167 14.15 -36.76 -10.35
C PRO A 167 14.34 -35.25 -10.11
N MET A 168 14.14 -34.83 -8.86
CA MET A 168 13.94 -33.42 -8.47
C MET A 168 15.22 -32.56 -8.44
N ARG A 169 16.40 -33.19 -8.52
CA ARG A 169 17.70 -32.56 -8.74
C ARG A 169 18.55 -33.52 -9.55
N MET A 170 18.95 -33.11 -10.74
CA MET A 170 20.04 -33.74 -11.48
C MET A 170 21.14 -32.69 -11.60
N SER A 171 22.38 -33.08 -11.40
CA SER A 171 23.50 -32.29 -11.89
C SER A 171 23.44 -32.23 -13.43
N ALA A 172 24.08 -31.24 -14.05
CA ALA A 172 24.10 -31.12 -15.51
C ALA A 172 24.69 -32.38 -16.18
N GLU A 173 25.61 -33.08 -15.51
CA GLU A 173 26.21 -34.34 -15.94
C GLU A 173 25.21 -35.51 -15.88
N GLU A 174 24.42 -35.59 -14.81
CA GLU A 174 23.41 -36.64 -14.64
C GLU A 174 22.26 -36.45 -15.65
N ALA A 175 21.85 -35.21 -15.88
CA ALA A 175 20.81 -34.87 -16.85
C ALA A 175 21.23 -35.23 -18.29
N PHE A 176 22.51 -35.04 -18.62
CA PHE A 176 23.06 -35.38 -19.92
C PHE A 176 23.14 -36.91 -20.12
N ALA A 177 23.61 -37.66 -19.11
CA ALA A 177 23.68 -39.12 -19.16
C ALA A 177 22.30 -39.80 -19.30
N HIS A 178 21.28 -39.25 -18.63
CA HIS A 178 19.90 -39.74 -18.76
C HIS A 178 19.30 -39.45 -20.15
N TRP A 179 19.62 -38.29 -20.73
CA TRP A 179 19.24 -37.96 -22.12
C TRP A 179 19.91 -38.89 -23.13
N GLU A 180 21.17 -39.24 -22.90
CA GLU A 180 21.92 -40.19 -23.74
C GLU A 180 21.33 -41.61 -23.69
N GLN A 181 20.87 -42.06 -22.52
CA GLN A 181 20.15 -43.34 -22.36
C GLN A 181 18.78 -43.35 -23.05
N LEU A 182 18.04 -42.25 -23.04
CA LEU A 182 16.74 -42.15 -23.72
C LEU A 182 16.87 -42.10 -25.25
N VAL A 183 17.95 -41.53 -25.78
CA VAL A 183 18.24 -41.50 -27.22
C VAL A 183 18.77 -42.85 -27.73
N ALA A 184 19.34 -43.69 -26.85
CA ALA A 184 19.87 -45.02 -27.20
C ALA A 184 18.81 -46.14 -27.30
N LEU A 185 17.54 -45.88 -26.97
CA LEU A 185 16.46 -46.84 -27.15
C LEU A 185 15.99 -46.86 -28.61
N PRO A 186 16.04 -48.01 -29.32
CA PRO A 186 15.52 -48.07 -30.69
C PRO A 186 14.01 -47.77 -30.69
N PRO A 187 13.49 -47.05 -31.71
CA PRO A 187 12.09 -46.65 -31.71
C PRO A 187 11.19 -47.88 -31.64
N ALA A 188 10.37 -47.95 -30.58
CA ALA A 188 9.32 -48.94 -30.46
C ALA A 188 8.41 -48.84 -31.71
N ARG A 189 8.25 -49.96 -32.42
CA ARG A 189 7.34 -50.09 -33.58
C ARG A 189 5.98 -49.51 -33.22
N THR A 190 5.61 -48.40 -33.85
CA THR A 190 4.24 -47.93 -33.89
C THR A 190 3.43 -48.96 -34.70
N ALA A 191 2.72 -49.84 -34.00
CA ALA A 191 1.72 -50.71 -34.61
C ALA A 191 0.60 -49.81 -35.15
N SER A 192 0.60 -49.66 -36.47
CA SER A 192 -0.43 -49.02 -37.28
C SER A 192 -1.75 -49.79 -37.12
N ALA A 193 -2.72 -49.21 -36.41
CA ALA A 193 -4.12 -49.59 -36.51
C ALA A 193 -4.83 -48.55 -37.39
N VAL A 194 -4.69 -48.75 -38.71
CA VAL A 194 -5.58 -48.15 -39.72
C VAL A 194 -6.95 -48.81 -39.53
N ASN A 195 -7.90 -48.08 -38.96
CA ASN A 195 -9.31 -48.43 -39.07
C ASN A 195 -9.88 -47.63 -40.25
N ARG A 196 -10.04 -48.30 -41.39
CA ARG A 196 -10.71 -47.80 -42.59
C ARG A 196 -12.19 -48.20 -42.49
N ILE A 197 -13.04 -47.20 -42.66
CA ILE A 197 -14.47 -47.30 -42.90
C ILE A 197 -14.70 -48.17 -44.16
N GLU A 198 -15.34 -49.33 -44.00
CA GLU A 198 -16.57 -49.79 -44.69
C GLU A 198 -16.96 -51.19 -44.21
#